data_AF-A0A563DMM3-F1
#
_entry.id   AF-A0A563DMM3-F1
#
_cell.length_a   1.000
_cell.length_b   1.000
_cell.length_c   1.000
_cell.angle_alpha   90.00
_cell.angle_beta   90.00
_cell.angle_gamma   90.00
#
_symmetry.space_group_name_H-M   'P 1'
#
loop_
_entity.id
_entity.type
_entity.pdbx_description
1 polymer ?
#
loop_
_entity_poly.entity_id
_entity_poly.type
_entity_poly.pdbx_seq_one_letter_code
_entity_poly.pdbx_strand_id
1 'polypeptide(L)'
;MDHTNSPYVYHRKGNGDFSDTSAVVTLNGKEISLRNSIEVKISQEMLSHTTYHLICPSEAFGDKDAYPLSNSKQLLGSNLSIQFRKKGETIALYTGVVTRVNYKKKNKYPFIVIEAKSFSVLLDTQKRCRSYLNQSLKEILNKAFSEYSGDRVEFICEPNYSSLIPYTVSYNETIFAFMQRLAIRYGEYFFWNGSQLIFGRGNQRRTPIYEGQDYLEYEISTGVAPQHSIRENYYPSAASVQSLNSKTFAPSNSLYLVNPFLHHAVTEAKKIYPSSETSFYFDALSEDQDIEQQNKLKIQQSALENLVWVEAKTTQPGLRLGDIAKMLAHIPEIQTFESGKKVPIESYLIQKIEHTYDTHGYRNEFSAIPREQLIAPYWDENAYPRAD
;
A
#
# COMPACT_ATOMS: atom_id res chain seq x y z
N MET A 1 35.62 40.70 24.88
CA MET A 1 34.18 40.97 25.09
C MET A 1 33.48 40.74 23.75
N ASP A 2 33.54 39.54 23.17
CA ASP A 2 32.87 38.29 23.61
C ASP A 2 31.36 38.54 23.81
N HIS A 3 30.45 37.90 23.09
CA HIS A 3 30.40 36.45 22.87
C HIS A 3 29.91 36.06 21.47
N THR A 4 30.64 35.08 20.92
CA THR A 4 30.23 34.15 19.87
C THR A 4 29.05 33.29 20.34
N ASN A 5 28.04 33.09 19.50
CA ASN A 5 27.07 32.01 19.68
C ASN A 5 27.08 31.13 18.43
N SER A 6 27.86 30.07 18.51
CA SER A 6 27.95 28.97 17.56
C SER A 6 26.71 28.05 17.70
N PRO A 7 26.24 27.37 16.65
CA PRO A 7 25.04 26.55 16.69
C PRO A 7 25.37 25.18 17.29
N TYR A 8 24.73 24.82 18.40
CA TYR A 8 24.78 23.46 18.92
C TYR A 8 23.51 22.73 18.52
N VAL A 9 23.50 22.15 17.31
CA VAL A 9 22.61 21.04 16.99
C VAL A 9 23.23 19.80 17.64
N TYR A 10 22.60 19.33 18.70
CA TYR A 10 22.97 18.07 19.35
C TYR A 10 22.64 16.91 18.40
N HIS A 11 23.62 16.45 17.63
CA HIS A 11 23.58 15.10 17.08
C HIS A 11 23.88 14.12 18.20
N ARG A 12 22.84 13.61 18.86
CA ARG A 12 22.96 12.40 19.67
C ARG A 12 23.23 11.26 18.69
N LYS A 13 24.50 10.87 18.53
CA LYS A 13 24.88 9.55 18.01
C LYS A 13 24.34 8.52 18.98
N GLY A 14 23.09 8.12 18.78
CA GLY A 14 22.58 6.88 19.33
C GLY A 14 23.35 5.75 18.66
N ASN A 15 24.30 5.18 19.38
CA ASN A 15 24.70 3.79 19.17
C ASN A 15 23.46 2.93 19.50
N GLY A 16 22.53 2.84 18.56
CA GLY A 16 21.47 1.84 18.57
C GLY A 16 22.04 0.61 17.90
N ASP A 17 22.02 -0.52 18.61
CA ASP A 17 22.29 -1.85 18.06
C ASP A 17 21.63 -1.95 16.68
N PHE A 18 22.46 -2.08 15.64
CA PHE A 18 21.97 -2.33 14.30
C PHE A 18 21.13 -3.61 14.36
N SER A 19 19.82 -3.44 14.20
CA SER A 19 18.78 -4.45 14.11
C SER A 19 19.29 -5.91 14.02
N ASP A 20 19.00 -6.74 15.03
CA ASP A 20 19.16 -8.21 15.06
C ASP A 20 18.36 -8.97 13.97
N THR A 21 17.88 -8.26 12.95
CA THR A 21 17.13 -8.82 11.83
C THR A 21 18.09 -9.40 10.80
N SER A 22 17.92 -10.66 10.42
CA SER A 22 18.59 -11.30 9.30
C SER A 22 17.64 -11.52 8.13
N ALA A 23 18.17 -11.54 6.91
CA ALA A 23 17.42 -11.89 5.71
C ALA A 23 17.80 -13.31 5.24
N VAL A 24 16.81 -14.20 5.21
CA VAL A 24 16.94 -15.54 4.64
C VAL A 24 16.28 -15.57 3.27
N VAL A 25 17.07 -15.77 2.22
CA VAL A 25 16.61 -15.74 0.83
C VAL A 25 16.75 -17.12 0.20
N THR A 26 15.65 -17.63 -0.34
CA THR A 26 15.62 -18.92 -1.02
C THR A 26 15.09 -18.80 -2.45
N LEU A 27 15.66 -19.62 -3.34
CA LEU A 27 15.21 -19.81 -4.72
C LEU A 27 14.85 -21.28 -4.90
N ASN A 28 13.59 -21.57 -5.25
CA ASN A 28 13.04 -22.94 -5.28
C ASN A 28 13.33 -23.73 -3.99
N GLY A 29 13.25 -23.07 -2.84
CA GLY A 29 13.53 -23.66 -1.53
C GLY A 29 15.01 -23.80 -1.16
N LYS A 30 15.94 -23.59 -2.11
CA LYS A 30 17.38 -23.60 -1.83
C LYS A 30 17.83 -22.22 -1.33
N GLU A 31 18.41 -22.18 -0.14
CA GLU A 31 18.92 -20.94 0.45
C GLU A 31 20.19 -20.43 -0.26
N ILE A 32 20.23 -19.11 -0.52
CA ILE A 32 21.36 -18.42 -1.15
C ILE A 32 22.03 -17.37 -0.22
N SER A 33 21.40 -17.04 0.91
CA SER A 33 21.86 -16.06 1.90
C SER A 33 22.89 -16.59 2.90
N LEU A 34 22.84 -17.88 3.26
CA LEU A 34 23.68 -18.51 4.31
C LEU A 34 25.20 -18.34 4.13
N ARG A 35 25.67 -18.13 2.89
CA ARG A 35 27.11 -18.16 2.55
C ARG A 35 27.65 -16.87 1.93
N ASN A 36 26.80 -15.89 1.64
CA ASN A 36 27.18 -14.73 0.83
C ASN A 36 26.51 -13.46 1.36
N SER A 37 27.22 -12.32 1.29
CA SER A 37 26.60 -11.02 1.53
C SER A 37 25.55 -10.76 0.45
N ILE A 38 24.27 -10.76 0.82
CA ILE A 38 23.16 -10.45 -0.07
C ILE A 38 22.59 -9.08 0.28
N GLU A 39 22.42 -8.24 -0.73
CA GLU A 39 21.64 -7.02 -0.59
C GLU A 39 20.22 -7.29 -1.09
N VAL A 40 19.23 -6.87 -0.32
CA VAL A 40 17.81 -7.06 -0.62
C VAL A 40 17.13 -5.70 -0.63
N LYS A 41 16.43 -5.41 -1.72
CA LYS A 41 15.50 -4.28 -1.81
C LYS A 41 14.12 -4.79 -2.21
N ILE A 42 13.09 -4.42 -1.45
CA ILE A 42 11.70 -4.76 -1.73
C ILE A 42 10.92 -3.45 -1.82
N SER A 43 10.25 -3.19 -2.93
CA SER A 43 9.42 -1.99 -3.09
C SER A 43 7.96 -2.43 -3.28
N GLN A 44 7.09 -1.97 -2.40
CA GLN A 44 5.66 -2.25 -2.39
C GLN A 44 4.87 -0.95 -2.47
N GLU A 45 3.86 -0.93 -3.33
CA GLU A 45 2.94 0.20 -3.47
C GLU A 45 1.55 -0.35 -3.81
N MET A 46 0.51 0.35 -3.36
CA MET A 46 -0.86 0.03 -3.76
C MET A 46 -1.00 -0.01 -5.28
N LEU A 47 -1.93 -0.83 -5.77
CA LEU A 47 -2.25 -0.98 -7.20
C LEU A 47 -1.08 -1.48 -8.06
N SER A 48 0.04 -1.92 -7.47
CA SER A 48 1.24 -2.31 -8.21
C SER A 48 1.71 -3.70 -7.79
N HIS A 49 2.43 -4.38 -8.70
CA HIS A 49 3.19 -5.56 -8.30
C HIS A 49 4.33 -5.16 -7.36
N THR A 50 4.55 -5.93 -6.30
CA THR A 50 5.76 -5.77 -5.48
C THR A 50 6.97 -6.17 -6.32
N THR A 51 8.02 -5.37 -6.27
CA THR A 51 9.29 -5.66 -6.94
C THR A 51 10.36 -6.02 -5.93
N TYR A 52 11.17 -7.03 -6.27
CA TYR A 52 12.32 -7.46 -5.49
C TYR A 52 13.57 -7.27 -6.32
N HIS A 53 14.59 -6.68 -5.73
CA HIS A 53 15.90 -6.47 -6.33
C HIS A 53 16.97 -6.98 -5.38
N LEU A 54 17.69 -8.02 -5.80
CA LEU A 54 18.72 -8.69 -5.01
C LEU A 54 20.07 -8.55 -5.68
N ILE A 55 21.11 -8.26 -4.89
CA ILE A 55 22.51 -8.28 -5.36
C ILE A 55 23.27 -9.35 -4.59
N CYS A 56 23.90 -10.26 -5.33
CA CYS A 56 24.75 -11.31 -4.79
C CYS A 56 26.14 -11.28 -5.46
N PRO A 57 27.22 -11.59 -4.73
CA PRO A 57 28.49 -11.97 -5.33
C PRO A 57 28.31 -13.11 -6.32
N SER A 58 29.00 -13.06 -7.46
CA SER A 58 28.91 -14.11 -8.48
C SER A 58 29.38 -15.50 -8.02
N GLU A 59 30.23 -15.56 -7.00
CA GLU A 59 30.71 -16.76 -6.32
C GLU A 59 29.56 -17.57 -5.73
N ALA A 60 28.47 -16.92 -5.32
CA ALA A 60 27.27 -17.56 -4.81
C ALA A 60 26.68 -18.60 -5.79
N PHE A 61 26.96 -18.41 -7.08
CA PHE A 61 26.48 -19.25 -8.17
C PHE A 61 27.61 -19.90 -8.98
N GLY A 62 28.88 -19.71 -8.59
CA GLY A 62 30.02 -20.20 -9.37
C GLY A 62 30.29 -19.44 -10.66
N ASP A 63 29.81 -18.19 -10.78
CA ASP A 63 29.91 -17.38 -12.00
C ASP A 63 31.10 -16.40 -12.01
N LYS A 64 31.92 -16.36 -10.96
CA LYS A 64 33.03 -15.39 -10.82
C LYS A 64 34.07 -15.50 -11.93
N ASP A 65 34.54 -16.73 -12.16
CA ASP A 65 35.62 -17.06 -13.09
C ASP A 65 35.08 -17.81 -14.32
N ALA A 66 33.75 -17.80 -14.52
CA ALA A 66 33.06 -18.43 -15.63
C ALA A 66 32.64 -17.39 -16.68
N TYR A 67 32.14 -17.88 -17.83
CA TYR A 67 31.47 -17.01 -18.79
C TYR A 67 30.20 -16.39 -18.13
N PRO A 68 29.89 -15.10 -18.36
CA PRO A 68 28.73 -14.45 -17.74
C PRO A 68 27.44 -15.27 -17.83
N LEU A 69 26.76 -15.42 -16.69
CA LEU A 69 25.51 -16.16 -16.54
C LEU A 69 25.57 -17.67 -16.84
N SER A 70 26.75 -18.29 -16.82
CA SER A 70 26.90 -19.73 -17.08
C SER A 70 25.98 -20.57 -16.17
N ASN A 71 25.96 -20.26 -14.88
CA ASN A 71 25.17 -20.97 -13.88
C ASN A 71 23.92 -20.19 -13.47
N SER A 72 24.00 -18.86 -13.32
CA SER A 72 22.88 -18.06 -12.78
C SER A 72 21.72 -17.86 -13.76
N LYS A 73 21.87 -18.09 -15.07
CA LYS A 73 20.73 -18.00 -16.01
C LYS A 73 19.57 -18.94 -15.67
N GLN A 74 19.87 -20.08 -15.03
CA GLN A 74 18.86 -21.07 -14.62
C GLN A 74 17.93 -20.56 -13.49
N LEU A 75 18.28 -19.43 -12.84
CA LEU A 75 17.46 -18.84 -11.80
C LEU A 75 16.20 -18.17 -12.35
N LEU A 76 16.14 -17.87 -13.66
CA LEU A 76 14.94 -17.35 -14.32
C LEU A 76 13.73 -18.26 -14.07
N GLY A 77 12.61 -17.66 -13.69
CA GLY A 77 11.37 -18.38 -13.38
C GLY A 77 11.34 -19.09 -12.03
N SER A 78 12.44 -19.06 -11.25
CA SER A 78 12.48 -19.65 -9.91
C SER A 78 11.54 -18.94 -8.94
N ASN A 79 10.92 -19.69 -8.04
CA ASN A 79 10.14 -19.16 -6.93
C ASN A 79 11.10 -18.54 -5.91
N LEU A 80 10.92 -17.26 -5.62
CA LEU A 80 11.64 -16.50 -4.62
C LEU A 80 10.87 -16.49 -3.30
N SER A 81 11.59 -16.69 -2.20
CA SER A 81 11.10 -16.41 -0.84
C SER A 81 12.17 -15.61 -0.09
N ILE A 82 11.76 -14.50 0.53
CA ILE A 82 12.58 -13.68 1.42
C ILE A 82 11.92 -13.68 2.79
N GLN A 83 12.64 -14.11 3.80
CA GLN A 83 12.19 -14.08 5.20
C GLN A 83 13.06 -13.11 5.98
N PHE A 84 12.44 -12.11 6.60
CA PHE A 84 13.13 -11.34 7.64
C PHE A 84 12.90 -12.03 8.98
N ARG A 85 14.01 -12.40 9.63
CA ARG A 85 13.99 -13.12 10.91
C ARG A 85 14.57 -12.26 12.01
N LYS A 86 13.96 -12.29 13.19
CA LYS A 86 14.48 -11.64 14.41
C LYS A 86 14.52 -12.70 15.51
N LYS A 87 15.67 -12.87 16.17
CA LYS A 87 15.89 -13.91 17.20
C LYS A 87 15.51 -15.33 16.74
N GLY A 88 15.75 -15.65 15.46
CA GLY A 88 15.47 -16.95 14.87
C GLY A 88 14.04 -17.15 14.34
N GLU A 89 13.10 -16.25 14.68
CA GLU A 89 11.71 -16.34 14.25
C GLU A 89 11.46 -15.51 12.98
N THR A 90 10.67 -16.05 12.04
CA THR A 90 10.26 -15.32 10.84
C THR A 90 9.18 -14.29 11.18
N ILE A 91 9.51 -13.01 11.01
CA ILE A 91 8.62 -11.88 11.31
C ILE A 91 7.87 -11.43 10.05
N ALA A 92 8.51 -11.48 8.90
CA ALA A 92 7.92 -11.15 7.61
C ALA A 92 8.37 -12.12 6.52
N LEU A 93 7.46 -12.38 5.56
CA LEU A 93 7.67 -13.26 4.42
C LEU A 93 7.24 -12.53 3.14
N TYR A 94 8.12 -12.56 2.16
CA TYR A 94 7.87 -12.03 0.83
C TYR A 94 8.11 -13.12 -0.21
N THR A 95 7.16 -13.30 -1.12
CA THR A 95 7.19 -14.36 -2.13
C THR A 95 6.93 -13.82 -3.53
N GLY A 96 7.58 -14.45 -4.52
CA GLY A 96 7.47 -14.02 -5.90
C GLY A 96 8.18 -14.95 -6.87
N VAL A 97 8.35 -14.48 -8.10
CA VAL A 97 9.00 -15.20 -9.19
C VAL A 97 10.12 -14.36 -9.79
N VAL A 98 11.27 -14.99 -10.04
CA VAL A 98 12.41 -14.35 -10.72
C VAL A 98 12.04 -14.06 -12.17
N THR A 99 12.07 -12.78 -12.52
CA THR A 99 11.71 -12.28 -13.87
C THR A 99 12.92 -11.89 -14.71
N ARG A 100 14.05 -11.54 -14.07
CA ARG A 100 15.28 -11.19 -14.76
C ARG A 100 16.50 -11.55 -13.91
N VAL A 101 17.57 -11.97 -14.57
CA VAL A 101 18.88 -12.25 -13.96
C VAL A 101 19.94 -11.54 -14.80
N ASN A 102 20.74 -10.69 -14.16
CA ASN A 102 21.77 -9.91 -14.82
C ASN A 102 23.15 -10.22 -14.23
N TYR A 103 24.15 -10.29 -15.09
CA TYR A 103 25.56 -10.31 -14.68
C TYR A 103 26.11 -8.89 -14.76
N LYS A 104 26.53 -8.33 -13.62
CA LYS A 104 26.99 -6.94 -13.51
C LYS A 104 28.42 -6.90 -12.99
N LYS A 105 29.35 -6.38 -13.78
CA LYS A 105 30.74 -6.16 -13.34
C LYS A 105 30.89 -4.71 -12.85
N LYS A 106 31.15 -4.51 -11.55
CA LYS A 106 31.36 -3.20 -10.92
C LYS A 106 32.74 -3.18 -10.25
N ASN A 107 33.55 -2.16 -10.53
CA ASN A 107 34.91 -2.03 -9.99
C ASN A 107 35.75 -3.32 -10.13
N LYS A 108 35.71 -3.92 -11.33
CA LYS A 108 36.35 -5.21 -11.70
C LYS A 108 35.79 -6.45 -11.00
N TYR A 109 34.84 -6.32 -10.09
CA TYR A 109 34.21 -7.44 -9.39
C TYR A 109 32.84 -7.80 -10.00
N PRO A 110 32.57 -9.09 -10.27
CA PRO A 110 31.30 -9.54 -10.82
C PRO A 110 30.22 -9.84 -9.76
N PHE A 111 29.00 -9.40 -10.06
CA PHE A 111 27.80 -9.60 -9.27
C PHE A 111 26.69 -10.24 -10.11
N ILE A 112 25.85 -11.04 -9.47
CA ILE A 112 24.55 -11.46 -10.01
C ILE A 112 23.48 -10.56 -9.40
N VAL A 113 22.72 -9.89 -10.27
CA VAL A 113 21.56 -9.09 -9.90
C VAL A 113 20.30 -9.88 -10.27
N ILE A 114 19.48 -10.19 -9.29
CA ILE A 114 18.23 -10.93 -9.45
C ILE A 114 17.09 -9.95 -9.30
N GLU A 115 16.20 -9.91 -10.28
CA GLU A 115 14.98 -9.13 -10.21
C GLU A 115 13.78 -10.04 -10.29
N ALA A 116 12.90 -9.89 -9.33
CA ALA A 116 11.70 -10.67 -9.20
C ALA A 116 10.50 -9.75 -8.98
N LYS A 117 9.32 -10.30 -9.22
CA LYS A 117 8.04 -9.66 -8.90
C LYS A 117 7.23 -10.57 -8.02
N SER A 118 6.32 -10.02 -7.21
CA SER A 118 5.33 -10.80 -6.46
C SER A 118 4.56 -11.72 -7.38
N PHE A 119 4.05 -12.83 -6.86
CA PHE A 119 3.27 -13.77 -7.67
C PHE A 119 2.02 -13.15 -8.31
N SER A 120 1.56 -11.99 -7.83
CA SER A 120 0.52 -11.19 -8.51
C SER A 120 0.84 -10.89 -9.98
N VAL A 121 2.12 -10.86 -10.41
CA VAL A 121 2.49 -10.70 -11.83
C VAL A 121 1.96 -11.83 -12.71
N LEU A 122 1.67 -13.00 -12.14
CA LEU A 122 1.09 -14.13 -12.87
C LEU A 122 -0.36 -13.87 -13.31
N LEU A 123 -1.00 -12.80 -12.79
CA LEU A 123 -2.32 -12.34 -13.21
C LEU A 123 -2.28 -11.42 -14.43
N ASP A 124 -1.08 -10.98 -14.87
CA ASP A 124 -0.86 -10.31 -16.15
C ASP A 124 -0.86 -11.32 -17.32
N THR A 125 -1.88 -12.17 -17.34
CA THR A 125 -2.16 -13.08 -18.45
C THR A 125 -2.68 -12.30 -19.66
N GLN A 126 -2.91 -12.99 -20.78
CA GLN A 126 -3.45 -12.37 -21.99
C GLN A 126 -4.72 -11.56 -21.69
N LYS A 127 -4.78 -10.35 -22.24
CA LYS A 127 -5.94 -9.47 -22.17
C LYS A 127 -7.18 -10.17 -22.74
N ARG A 128 -8.32 -10.04 -22.06
CA ARG A 128 -9.60 -10.66 -22.47
C ARG A 128 -10.77 -9.71 -22.24
N CYS A 129 -11.88 -10.01 -22.90
CA CYS A 129 -13.15 -9.34 -22.70
C CYS A 129 -14.11 -10.21 -21.87
N ARG A 130 -14.72 -9.64 -20.83
CA ARG A 130 -15.67 -10.34 -19.94
C ARG A 130 -16.75 -9.38 -19.49
N SER A 131 -18.00 -9.81 -19.50
CA SER A 131 -19.12 -9.00 -19.02
C SER A 131 -19.71 -9.60 -17.75
N TYR A 132 -20.09 -8.72 -16.83
CA TYR A 132 -20.72 -9.07 -15.56
C TYR A 132 -21.99 -8.24 -15.40
N LEU A 133 -23.06 -8.90 -14.96
CA LEU A 133 -24.42 -8.34 -14.94
C LEU A 133 -25.04 -8.63 -13.58
N ASN A 134 -25.52 -7.60 -12.88
CA ASN A 134 -26.19 -7.69 -11.59
C ASN A 134 -25.44 -8.56 -10.56
N GLN A 135 -24.16 -8.31 -10.36
CA GLN A 135 -23.29 -9.04 -9.42
C GLN A 135 -22.66 -8.10 -8.41
N SER A 136 -22.41 -8.58 -7.20
CA SER A 136 -21.61 -7.86 -6.22
C SER A 136 -20.15 -7.76 -6.67
N LEU A 137 -19.43 -6.76 -6.16
CA LEU A 137 -18.00 -6.59 -6.45
C LEU A 137 -17.19 -7.85 -6.09
N LYS A 138 -17.51 -8.48 -4.94
CA LYS A 138 -16.85 -9.72 -4.49
C LYS A 138 -17.06 -10.89 -5.47
N GLU A 139 -18.28 -11.07 -5.98
CA GLU A 139 -18.57 -12.13 -6.97
C GLU A 139 -17.80 -11.91 -8.27
N ILE A 140 -17.78 -10.66 -8.77
CA ILE A 140 -17.06 -10.28 -9.98
C ILE A 140 -15.56 -10.59 -9.85
N LEU A 141 -14.95 -10.18 -8.73
CA LEU A 141 -13.53 -10.37 -8.47
C LEU A 141 -13.17 -11.85 -8.34
N ASN A 142 -13.96 -12.64 -7.60
CA ASN A 142 -13.73 -14.07 -7.47
C ASN A 142 -13.89 -14.81 -8.81
N LYS A 143 -14.89 -14.42 -9.62
CA LYS A 143 -15.06 -14.97 -10.97
C LYS A 143 -13.89 -14.62 -11.88
N ALA A 144 -13.42 -13.37 -11.87
CA ALA A 144 -12.23 -12.96 -12.63
C ALA A 144 -10.98 -13.72 -12.18
N PHE A 145 -10.79 -13.88 -10.87
CA PHE A 145 -9.65 -14.59 -10.29
C PHE A 145 -9.67 -16.09 -10.61
N SER A 146 -10.85 -16.72 -10.68
CA SER A 146 -10.99 -18.15 -10.97
C SER A 146 -10.42 -18.60 -12.32
N GLU A 147 -10.17 -17.67 -13.24
CA GLU A 147 -9.51 -17.95 -14.51
C GLU A 147 -7.99 -18.16 -14.39
N TYR A 148 -7.40 -17.75 -13.27
CA TYR A 148 -6.02 -18.09 -12.96
C TYR A 148 -5.95 -19.56 -12.54
N SER A 149 -5.33 -20.39 -13.39
CA SER A 149 -5.22 -21.84 -13.18
C SER A 149 -4.04 -22.26 -12.31
N GLY A 150 -3.26 -21.31 -11.78
CA GLY A 150 -2.10 -21.60 -10.93
C GLY A 150 -2.46 -21.62 -9.44
N ASP A 151 -1.52 -22.07 -8.63
CA ASP A 151 -1.65 -22.22 -7.17
C ASP A 151 -0.77 -21.22 -6.38
N ARG A 152 0.11 -20.50 -7.07
CA ARG A 152 1.09 -19.57 -6.45
C ARG A 152 0.52 -18.25 -5.95
N VAL A 153 -0.73 -17.93 -6.28
CA VAL A 153 -1.39 -16.69 -5.85
C VAL A 153 -2.51 -17.07 -4.90
N GLU A 154 -2.35 -16.75 -3.62
CA GLU A 154 -3.43 -16.81 -2.67
C GLU A 154 -4.15 -15.45 -2.67
N PHE A 155 -5.47 -15.47 -2.88
CA PHE A 155 -6.29 -14.27 -3.02
C PHE A 155 -7.29 -14.14 -1.87
N ILE A 156 -7.29 -12.97 -1.23
CA ILE A 156 -8.23 -12.60 -0.17
C ILE A 156 -9.09 -11.44 -0.68
N CYS A 157 -10.40 -11.68 -0.80
CA CYS A 157 -11.38 -10.75 -1.34
C CYS A 157 -12.39 -10.31 -0.27
N GLU A 158 -12.18 -9.12 0.29
CA GLU A 158 -12.98 -8.51 1.34
C GLU A 158 -13.27 -7.02 1.03
N PRO A 159 -13.96 -6.71 -0.08
CA PRO A 159 -14.31 -5.33 -0.44
C PRO A 159 -15.32 -4.73 0.56
N ASN A 160 -15.23 -3.42 0.77
CA ASN A 160 -16.19 -2.64 1.55
C ASN A 160 -17.49 -2.36 0.76
N TYR A 161 -17.40 -2.19 -0.56
CA TYR A 161 -18.51 -1.94 -1.46
C TYR A 161 -19.38 -3.20 -1.61
N SER A 162 -20.62 -3.11 -1.14
CA SER A 162 -21.56 -4.22 -1.02
C SER A 162 -22.75 -4.13 -1.96
N SER A 163 -22.96 -3.00 -2.63
CA SER A 163 -24.07 -2.84 -3.57
C SER A 163 -23.87 -3.71 -4.82
N LEU A 164 -24.97 -4.09 -5.46
CA LEU A 164 -24.92 -4.79 -6.74
C LEU A 164 -24.44 -3.84 -7.83
N ILE A 165 -23.58 -4.33 -8.70
CA ILE A 165 -23.11 -3.63 -9.89
C ILE A 165 -24.02 -4.06 -11.04
N PRO A 166 -24.84 -3.16 -11.60
CA PRO A 166 -25.78 -3.52 -12.67
C PRO A 166 -25.07 -4.08 -13.89
N TYR A 167 -23.97 -3.44 -14.27
CA TYR A 167 -23.13 -3.87 -15.37
C TYR A 167 -21.68 -3.40 -15.20
N THR A 168 -20.73 -4.29 -15.49
CA THR A 168 -19.34 -3.91 -15.73
C THR A 168 -18.70 -4.88 -16.73
N VAL A 169 -17.71 -4.40 -17.45
CA VAL A 169 -16.97 -5.18 -18.44
C VAL A 169 -15.47 -5.08 -18.13
N SER A 170 -14.77 -6.21 -18.21
CA SER A 170 -13.32 -6.24 -18.41
C SER A 170 -13.12 -6.13 -19.91
N TYR A 171 -12.57 -5.03 -20.44
CA TYR A 171 -12.41 -4.83 -21.88
C TYR A 171 -10.94 -4.75 -22.24
N ASN A 172 -10.41 -5.77 -22.91
CA ASN A 172 -8.99 -5.86 -23.26
C ASN A 172 -8.05 -5.67 -22.04
N GLU A 173 -8.41 -6.26 -20.90
CA GLU A 173 -7.67 -6.16 -19.64
C GLU A 173 -7.13 -7.52 -19.20
N THR A 174 -5.96 -7.50 -18.56
CA THR A 174 -5.47 -8.64 -17.78
C THR A 174 -6.34 -8.80 -16.52
N ILE A 175 -6.23 -9.94 -15.83
CA ILE A 175 -6.96 -10.13 -14.56
C ILE A 175 -6.53 -9.05 -13.56
N PHE A 176 -5.22 -8.79 -13.44
CA PHE A 176 -4.69 -7.78 -12.54
C PHE A 176 -5.19 -6.37 -12.88
N ALA A 177 -5.11 -5.96 -14.15
CA ALA A 177 -5.54 -4.63 -14.58
C ALA A 177 -7.05 -4.40 -14.36
N PHE A 178 -7.87 -5.42 -14.64
CA PHE A 178 -9.30 -5.38 -14.36
C PHE A 178 -9.58 -5.16 -12.87
N MET A 179 -8.95 -5.95 -12.00
CA MET A 179 -9.08 -5.80 -10.54
C MET A 179 -8.58 -4.43 -10.08
N GLN A 180 -7.41 -3.99 -10.55
CA GLN A 180 -6.85 -2.67 -10.25
C GLN A 180 -7.83 -1.55 -10.59
N ARG A 181 -8.45 -1.59 -11.78
CA ARG A 181 -9.45 -0.60 -12.18
C ARG A 181 -10.69 -0.63 -11.31
N LEU A 182 -11.20 -1.82 -10.95
CA LEU A 182 -12.34 -1.91 -10.03
C LEU A 182 -11.98 -1.37 -8.64
N ALA A 183 -10.75 -1.60 -8.16
CA ALA A 183 -10.29 -1.05 -6.90
C ALA A 183 -10.29 0.48 -6.91
N ILE A 184 -9.78 1.09 -8.00
CA ILE A 184 -9.84 2.53 -8.24
C ILE A 184 -11.29 3.03 -8.26
N ARG A 185 -12.16 2.38 -9.06
CA ARG A 185 -13.54 2.82 -9.28
C ARG A 185 -14.39 2.81 -8.01
N TYR A 186 -14.24 1.77 -7.19
CA TYR A 186 -15.06 1.56 -6.00
C TYR A 186 -14.35 1.99 -4.70
N GLY A 187 -13.14 2.54 -4.80
CA GLY A 187 -12.41 3.09 -3.66
C GLY A 187 -11.84 2.04 -2.72
N GLU A 188 -11.49 0.87 -3.25
CA GLU A 188 -11.02 -0.29 -2.50
C GLU A 188 -9.49 -0.37 -2.49
N TYR A 189 -8.92 -0.93 -1.43
CA TYR A 189 -7.48 -1.20 -1.39
C TYR A 189 -7.15 -2.45 -2.20
N PHE A 190 -6.11 -2.40 -3.05
CA PHE A 190 -5.65 -3.57 -3.79
C PHE A 190 -4.12 -3.65 -3.81
N PHE A 191 -3.57 -4.72 -3.23
CA PHE A 191 -2.13 -4.82 -2.98
C PHE A 191 -1.65 -6.25 -2.72
N TRP A 192 -0.33 -6.45 -2.84
CA TRP A 192 0.34 -7.67 -2.38
C TRP A 192 0.94 -7.45 -0.98
N ASN A 193 0.46 -8.18 0.02
CA ASN A 193 0.89 -7.98 1.42
C ASN A 193 2.25 -8.63 1.77
N GLY A 194 2.92 -9.24 0.79
CA GLY A 194 4.14 -10.03 0.95
C GLY A 194 3.97 -11.49 0.50
N SER A 195 2.82 -12.10 0.80
CA SER A 195 2.53 -13.49 0.41
C SER A 195 1.17 -13.72 -0.24
N GLN A 196 0.25 -12.76 -0.13
CA GLN A 196 -1.12 -12.86 -0.60
C GLN A 196 -1.51 -11.61 -1.37
N LEU A 197 -2.41 -11.79 -2.34
CA LEU A 197 -3.08 -10.71 -3.03
C LEU A 197 -4.33 -10.32 -2.24
N ILE A 198 -4.43 -9.05 -1.85
CA ILE A 198 -5.52 -8.52 -1.04
C ILE A 198 -6.35 -7.57 -1.91
N PHE A 199 -7.67 -7.73 -1.85
CA PHE A 199 -8.64 -6.76 -2.34
C PHE A 199 -9.58 -6.37 -1.19
N GLY A 200 -9.61 -5.08 -0.84
CA GLY A 200 -10.21 -4.56 0.38
C GLY A 200 -9.22 -4.56 1.55
N ARG A 201 -9.70 -4.84 2.77
CA ARG A 201 -8.93 -4.67 4.02
C ARG A 201 -8.69 -5.98 4.78
N GLY A 202 -8.60 -7.10 4.07
CA GLY A 202 -8.38 -8.40 4.68
C GLY A 202 -6.96 -8.65 5.18
N ASN A 203 -6.84 -9.52 6.19
CA ASN A 203 -5.57 -9.97 6.80
C ASN A 203 -4.61 -8.84 7.25
N GLN A 204 -5.17 -7.73 7.72
CA GLN A 204 -4.40 -6.61 8.26
C GLN A 204 -3.79 -6.94 9.62
N ARG A 205 -2.48 -6.74 9.75
CA ARG A 205 -1.77 -6.79 11.03
C ARG A 205 -1.64 -5.39 11.62
N ARG A 206 -1.44 -5.35 12.94
CA ARG A 206 -1.23 -4.12 13.70
C ARG A 206 0.12 -4.19 14.40
N THR A 207 1.10 -3.46 13.89
CA THR A 207 2.48 -3.51 14.38
C THR A 207 2.80 -2.23 15.13
N PRO A 208 3.14 -2.31 16.43
CA PRO A 208 3.61 -1.14 17.17
C PRO A 208 5.03 -0.75 16.75
N ILE A 209 5.24 0.56 16.64
CA ILE A 209 6.53 1.17 16.37
C ILE A 209 6.76 2.32 17.35
N TYR A 210 7.94 2.31 17.95
CA TYR A 210 8.22 3.07 19.15
C TYR A 210 9.37 4.06 18.97
N GLU A 211 9.14 5.30 19.41
CA GLU A 211 10.18 6.33 19.46
C GLU A 211 11.31 5.95 20.41
N GLY A 212 12.55 6.25 20.00
CA GLY A 212 13.76 5.85 20.70
C GLY A 212 14.14 4.36 20.56
N GLN A 213 13.37 3.56 19.81
CA GLN A 213 13.67 2.14 19.55
C GLN A 213 13.61 1.78 18.07
N ASP A 214 12.45 1.97 17.42
CA ASP A 214 12.23 1.51 16.05
C ASP A 214 12.39 2.62 15.01
N TYR A 215 12.06 3.87 15.35
CA TYR A 215 12.17 4.98 14.41
C TYR A 215 13.60 5.44 14.21
N LEU A 216 13.92 5.72 12.95
CA LEU A 216 15.05 6.54 12.56
C LEU A 216 14.58 8.00 12.38
N GLU A 217 13.42 8.18 11.74
CA GLU A 217 12.74 9.47 11.56
C GLU A 217 11.25 9.22 11.23
N TYR A 218 10.40 10.20 11.51
CA TYR A 218 9.03 10.25 11.00
C TYR A 218 8.57 11.70 10.84
N GLU A 219 7.67 11.92 9.89
CA GLU A 219 6.97 13.18 9.65
C GLU A 219 5.47 12.91 9.64
N ILE A 220 4.70 13.83 10.24
CA ILE A 220 3.24 13.85 10.17
C ILE A 220 2.84 15.19 9.59
N SER A 221 2.20 15.17 8.43
CA SER A 221 1.80 16.37 7.70
C SER A 221 0.27 16.43 7.68
N THR A 222 -0.28 17.62 7.94
CA THR A 222 -1.74 17.87 7.90
C THR A 222 -2.03 18.99 6.93
N GLY A 223 -3.10 18.86 6.13
CA GLY A 223 -3.48 19.87 5.14
C GLY A 223 -4.96 20.25 5.21
N VAL A 224 -5.37 21.12 4.30
CA VAL A 224 -6.77 21.49 4.09
C VAL A 224 -7.10 21.38 2.60
N ALA A 225 -8.30 20.90 2.29
CA ALA A 225 -8.81 20.82 0.93
C ALA A 225 -10.34 20.98 0.95
N PRO A 226 -11.00 21.34 -0.17
CA PRO A 226 -12.45 21.44 -0.23
C PRO A 226 -13.15 20.17 0.29
N GLN A 227 -14.13 20.35 1.18
CA GLN A 227 -14.85 19.25 1.86
C GLN A 227 -16.31 19.10 1.42
N HIS A 228 -16.77 19.98 0.53
CA HIS A 228 -18.15 20.05 0.10
C HIS A 228 -18.26 20.08 -1.42
N SER A 229 -19.08 19.19 -1.96
CA SER A 229 -19.48 19.13 -3.36
C SER A 229 -21.00 19.20 -3.52
N ILE A 230 -21.44 19.68 -4.68
CA ILE A 230 -22.80 19.49 -5.20
C ILE A 230 -22.71 18.61 -6.43
N ARG A 231 -23.53 17.56 -6.48
CA ARG A 231 -23.69 16.70 -7.65
C ARG A 231 -25.02 16.98 -8.31
N GLU A 232 -24.98 17.26 -9.61
CA GLU A 232 -26.18 17.45 -10.41
C GLU A 232 -26.24 16.42 -11.53
N ASN A 233 -27.44 15.88 -11.76
CA ASN A 233 -27.75 15.01 -12.88
C ASN A 233 -29.09 15.41 -13.51
N TYR A 234 -29.21 15.22 -14.81
CA TYR A 234 -30.48 15.41 -15.52
C TYR A 234 -31.25 14.10 -15.55
N TYR A 235 -32.51 14.15 -15.13
CA TYR A 235 -33.42 13.02 -15.09
C TYR A 235 -34.35 13.08 -16.32
N PRO A 236 -34.08 12.31 -17.39
CA PRO A 236 -34.78 12.48 -18.67
C PRO A 236 -36.28 12.19 -18.56
N SER A 237 -36.68 11.20 -17.76
CA SER A 237 -38.07 10.77 -17.62
C SER A 237 -38.97 11.78 -16.90
N ALA A 238 -38.44 12.61 -15.98
CA ALA A 238 -39.18 13.74 -15.39
C ALA A 238 -38.77 15.12 -15.93
N ALA A 239 -37.90 15.15 -16.94
CA ALA A 239 -37.36 16.37 -17.55
C ALA A 239 -36.84 17.41 -16.53
N SER A 240 -36.20 16.96 -15.45
CA SER A 240 -35.78 17.80 -14.32
C SER A 240 -34.34 17.54 -13.90
N VAL A 241 -33.72 18.51 -13.22
CA VAL A 241 -32.40 18.35 -12.62
C VAL A 241 -32.57 17.89 -11.18
N GLN A 242 -31.91 16.79 -10.84
CA GLN A 242 -31.72 16.37 -9.45
C GLN A 242 -30.38 16.91 -8.96
N SER A 243 -30.39 17.52 -7.76
CA SER A 243 -29.21 18.10 -7.13
C SER A 243 -29.03 17.51 -5.74
N LEU A 244 -27.87 16.90 -5.50
CA LEU A 244 -27.46 16.34 -4.22
C LEU A 244 -26.32 17.17 -3.66
N ASN A 245 -26.57 17.80 -2.51
CA ASN A 245 -25.55 18.57 -1.82
C ASN A 245 -24.93 17.73 -0.71
N SER A 246 -23.61 17.59 -0.72
CA SER A 246 -22.83 16.94 0.35
C SER A 246 -23.22 17.44 1.76
N LYS A 247 -23.62 18.71 1.91
CA LYS A 247 -24.02 19.31 3.18
C LYS A 247 -25.35 18.82 3.73
N THR A 248 -26.24 18.27 2.91
CA THR A 248 -27.56 17.79 3.36
C THR A 248 -27.50 16.39 3.97
N PHE A 249 -26.37 15.70 3.81
CA PHE A 249 -26.11 14.43 4.47
C PHE A 249 -25.39 14.67 5.79
N ALA A 250 -25.86 14.00 6.85
CA ALA A 250 -25.09 13.94 8.09
C ALA A 250 -23.67 13.44 7.75
N PRO A 251 -22.61 14.02 8.33
CA PRO A 251 -21.25 13.60 8.04
C PRO A 251 -21.15 12.11 8.40
N SER A 252 -21.03 11.26 7.37
CA SER A 252 -21.07 9.81 7.54
C SER A 252 -19.95 9.30 8.47
N ASN A 253 -18.88 10.09 8.62
CA ASN A 253 -17.67 9.72 9.36
C ASN A 253 -17.31 10.61 10.55
N SER A 254 -17.99 11.73 10.82
CA SER A 254 -17.60 12.63 11.93
C SER A 254 -17.67 11.96 13.31
N LEU A 255 -18.48 10.91 13.46
CA LEU A 255 -18.59 10.09 14.67
C LEU A 255 -17.48 9.02 14.79
N TYR A 256 -16.69 8.79 13.75
CA TYR A 256 -15.66 7.74 13.67
C TYR A 256 -14.24 8.28 13.40
N LEU A 257 -14.08 9.60 13.23
CA LEU A 257 -12.77 10.27 13.15
C LEU A 257 -12.11 10.25 14.54
N VAL A 258 -11.49 9.12 14.88
CA VAL A 258 -10.74 8.94 16.13
C VAL A 258 -9.42 9.70 16.09
N ASN A 259 -8.79 9.80 14.91
CA ASN A 259 -7.52 10.49 14.73
C ASN A 259 -7.71 12.02 14.95
N PRO A 260 -7.09 12.62 15.99
CA PRO A 260 -7.30 14.02 16.34
C PRO A 260 -6.76 14.99 15.29
N PHE A 261 -5.66 14.63 14.60
CA PHE A 261 -5.10 15.43 13.51
C PHE A 261 -6.07 15.51 12.34
N LEU A 262 -6.66 14.37 11.96
CA LEU A 262 -7.63 14.28 10.88
C LEU A 262 -8.90 15.07 11.20
N HIS A 263 -9.43 14.91 12.42
CA HIS A 263 -10.60 15.63 12.88
C HIS A 263 -10.38 17.16 12.84
N HIS A 264 -9.23 17.64 13.33
CA HIS A 264 -8.89 19.05 13.29
C HIS A 264 -8.75 19.57 11.85
N ALA A 265 -8.01 18.85 10.99
CA ALA A 265 -7.80 19.21 9.59
C ALA A 265 -9.11 19.35 8.81
N VAL A 266 -10.02 18.37 8.93
CA VAL A 266 -11.35 18.42 8.29
C VAL A 266 -12.18 19.58 8.82
N THR A 267 -12.10 19.88 10.13
CA THR A 267 -12.82 20.99 10.74
C THR A 267 -12.36 22.34 10.20
N GLU A 268 -11.06 22.58 10.13
CA GLU A 268 -10.50 23.82 9.57
C GLU A 268 -10.73 23.94 8.07
N ALA A 269 -10.62 22.83 7.34
CA ALA A 269 -10.89 22.79 5.90
C ALA A 269 -12.32 23.24 5.57
N LYS A 270 -13.33 22.83 6.36
CA LYS A 270 -14.73 23.27 6.20
C LYS A 270 -14.92 24.77 6.46
N LYS A 271 -14.09 25.39 7.29
CA LYS A 271 -14.11 26.84 7.55
C LYS A 271 -13.48 27.63 6.39
N ILE A 272 -12.35 27.13 5.87
CA ILE A 272 -11.60 27.77 4.77
C ILE A 272 -12.36 27.65 3.45
N TYR A 273 -13.00 26.50 3.22
CA TYR A 273 -13.79 26.20 2.02
C TYR A 273 -15.28 26.06 2.37
N PRO A 274 -15.98 27.17 2.70
CA PRO A 274 -17.37 27.12 3.10
C PRO A 274 -18.31 26.91 1.91
N SER A 275 -17.89 27.23 0.68
CA SER A 275 -18.67 27.04 -0.54
C SER A 275 -18.64 25.57 -0.98
N SER A 276 -19.75 25.07 -1.52
CA SER A 276 -19.76 23.79 -2.23
C SER A 276 -19.47 24.05 -3.70
N GLU A 277 -18.53 23.32 -4.29
CA GLU A 277 -18.29 23.38 -5.73
C GLU A 277 -19.28 22.45 -6.45
N THR A 278 -19.93 22.95 -7.51
CA THR A 278 -20.84 22.15 -8.33
C THR A 278 -20.04 21.35 -9.35
N SER A 279 -20.18 20.03 -9.31
CA SER A 279 -19.71 19.11 -10.33
C SER A 279 -20.90 18.53 -11.08
N PHE A 280 -20.91 18.67 -12.41
CA PHE A 280 -21.85 17.95 -13.27
C PHE A 280 -21.36 16.52 -13.44
N TYR A 281 -22.24 15.56 -13.23
CA TYR A 281 -21.92 14.15 -13.46
C TYR A 281 -22.90 13.55 -14.46
N PHE A 282 -22.39 12.71 -15.35
CA PHE A 282 -23.18 11.97 -16.31
C PHE A 282 -23.16 10.49 -15.92
N ASP A 283 -24.21 10.05 -15.24
CA ASP A 283 -24.50 8.62 -15.08
C ASP A 283 -25.44 8.22 -16.21
N ALA A 284 -24.89 7.69 -17.29
CA ALA A 284 -25.71 7.05 -18.29
C ALA A 284 -26.44 5.88 -17.59
N LEU A 285 -27.77 5.95 -17.50
CA LEU A 285 -28.71 4.85 -17.21
C LEU A 285 -29.22 4.67 -15.76
N SER A 286 -28.92 5.54 -14.80
CA SER A 286 -29.51 5.42 -13.44
C SER A 286 -30.81 6.22 -13.34
N GLU A 287 -31.92 5.64 -13.83
CA GLU A 287 -33.25 6.25 -13.72
C GLU A 287 -33.95 5.97 -12.37
N ASP A 288 -33.34 5.25 -11.41
CA ASP A 288 -34.15 4.74 -10.29
C ASP A 288 -33.51 4.58 -8.90
N GLN A 289 -32.32 5.12 -8.57
CA GLN A 289 -31.83 5.00 -7.19
C GLN A 289 -31.13 6.25 -6.67
N ASP A 290 -31.91 7.14 -6.03
CA ASP A 290 -31.39 8.16 -5.08
C ASP A 290 -30.30 7.56 -4.17
N ILE A 291 -30.47 6.30 -3.75
CA ILE A 291 -29.54 5.57 -2.88
C ILE A 291 -28.16 5.38 -3.53
N GLU A 292 -28.07 5.05 -4.82
CA GLU A 292 -26.79 4.87 -5.50
C GLU A 292 -26.03 6.20 -5.60
N GLN A 293 -26.73 7.26 -6.00
CA GLN A 293 -26.15 8.61 -6.08
C GLN A 293 -25.70 9.11 -4.70
N GLN A 294 -26.49 8.83 -3.66
CA GLN A 294 -26.11 9.09 -2.28
C GLN A 294 -24.87 8.31 -1.86
N ASN A 295 -24.74 7.04 -2.26
CA ASN A 295 -23.56 6.22 -1.96
C ASN A 295 -22.31 6.77 -2.66
N LYS A 296 -22.41 7.17 -3.94
CA LYS A 296 -21.30 7.81 -4.67
C LYS A 296 -20.86 9.11 -3.98
N LEU A 297 -21.81 9.94 -3.56
CA LEU A 297 -21.51 11.17 -2.83
C LEU A 297 -20.86 10.89 -1.46
N LYS A 298 -21.30 9.87 -0.72
CA LYS A 298 -20.66 9.45 0.54
C LYS A 298 -19.22 8.97 0.33
N ILE A 299 -18.98 8.18 -0.71
CA ILE A 299 -17.62 7.73 -1.08
C ILE A 299 -16.74 8.94 -1.41
N GLN A 300 -17.24 9.89 -2.21
CA GLN A 300 -16.54 11.12 -2.53
C GLN A 300 -16.18 11.92 -1.27
N GLN A 301 -17.14 12.12 -0.36
CA GLN A 301 -16.89 12.82 0.90
C GLN A 301 -15.80 12.13 1.71
N SER A 302 -15.87 10.81 1.85
CA SER A 302 -14.85 10.06 2.58
C SER A 302 -13.48 10.16 1.91
N ALA A 303 -13.39 10.20 0.58
CA ALA A 303 -12.12 10.40 -0.13
C ALA A 303 -11.51 11.79 0.15
N LEU A 304 -12.34 12.84 0.21
CA LEU A 304 -11.90 14.22 0.49
C LEU A 304 -11.40 14.45 1.92
N GLU A 305 -11.81 13.59 2.86
CA GLU A 305 -11.36 13.67 4.26
C GLU A 305 -9.88 13.29 4.42
N ASN A 306 -9.22 12.72 3.40
CA ASN A 306 -7.81 12.32 3.47
C ASN A 306 -6.86 13.53 3.48
N LEU A 307 -6.70 14.14 4.66
CA LEU A 307 -5.95 15.38 4.89
C LEU A 307 -4.73 15.21 5.80
N VAL A 308 -4.35 13.97 6.12
CA VAL A 308 -3.21 13.65 6.97
C VAL A 308 -2.35 12.60 6.29
N TRP A 309 -1.05 12.86 6.24
CA TRP A 309 -0.05 11.97 5.65
C TRP A 309 1.06 11.73 6.65
N VAL A 310 1.61 10.51 6.61
CA VAL A 310 2.75 10.12 7.43
C VAL A 310 3.81 9.54 6.54
N GLU A 311 5.05 9.96 6.76
CA GLU A 311 6.24 9.33 6.21
C GLU A 311 7.15 8.91 7.36
N ALA A 312 7.73 7.72 7.31
CA ALA A 312 8.62 7.26 8.37
C ALA A 312 9.69 6.30 7.87
N LYS A 313 10.88 6.38 8.48
CA LYS A 313 11.94 5.38 8.35
C LYS A 313 12.10 4.63 9.65
N THR A 314 12.09 3.30 9.59
CA THR A 314 12.13 2.44 10.77
C THR A 314 13.05 1.23 10.60
N THR A 315 13.36 0.58 11.72
CA THR A 315 14.08 -0.70 11.76
C THR A 315 13.15 -1.89 12.08
N GLN A 316 11.83 -1.69 12.05
CA GLN A 316 10.83 -2.72 12.39
C GLN A 316 10.52 -3.65 11.20
N PRO A 317 10.97 -4.92 11.17
CA PRO A 317 10.72 -5.83 10.04
C PRO A 317 9.28 -6.32 9.88
N GLY A 318 8.44 -6.15 10.90
CA GLY A 318 7.05 -6.60 10.88
C GLY A 318 6.04 -5.67 10.18
N LEU A 319 6.50 -4.59 9.55
CA LEU A 319 5.65 -3.71 8.74
C LEU A 319 5.51 -4.28 7.33
N ARG A 320 4.32 -4.19 6.74
CA ARG A 320 4.01 -4.63 5.37
C ARG A 320 3.01 -3.68 4.73
N LEU A 321 2.97 -3.65 3.39
CA LEU A 321 1.96 -2.89 2.66
C LEU A 321 0.54 -3.30 3.09
N GLY A 322 -0.32 -2.30 3.36
CA GLY A 322 -1.70 -2.48 3.77
C GLY A 322 -1.92 -2.89 5.23
N ASP A 323 -0.87 -3.10 6.02
CA ASP A 323 -0.97 -3.27 7.47
C ASP A 323 -1.09 -1.90 8.19
N ILE A 324 -1.40 -1.96 9.48
CA ILE A 324 -1.53 -0.79 10.36
C ILE A 324 -0.26 -0.61 11.20
N ALA A 325 0.43 0.51 11.02
CA ALA A 325 1.48 0.99 11.89
C ALA A 325 0.87 1.72 13.09
N LYS A 326 1.10 1.21 14.32
CA LYS A 326 0.69 1.86 15.56
C LYS A 326 1.85 2.72 16.08
N MET A 327 1.78 4.01 15.85
CA MET A 327 2.86 4.94 16.19
C MET A 327 2.78 5.36 17.66
N LEU A 328 3.90 5.28 18.37
CA LEU A 328 3.97 5.54 19.81
C LEU A 328 5.17 6.46 20.12
N ALA A 329 4.88 7.61 20.73
CA ALA A 329 5.84 8.62 21.17
C ALA A 329 6.46 8.26 22.51
N HIS A 330 7.68 8.77 22.71
CA HIS A 330 8.34 8.76 23.99
C HIS A 330 8.25 10.16 24.63
N ILE A 331 7.40 10.31 25.65
CA ILE A 331 7.26 11.56 26.41
C ILE A 331 7.81 11.32 27.83
N PRO A 332 9.00 11.85 28.17
CA PRO A 332 9.65 11.60 29.46
C PRO A 332 8.82 12.00 30.68
N GLU A 333 7.99 13.04 30.56
CA GLU A 333 7.18 13.61 31.63
C GLU A 333 5.87 12.85 31.88
N ILE A 334 5.40 12.09 30.91
CA ILE A 334 4.17 11.30 31.02
C ILE A 334 4.53 9.94 31.61
N GLN A 335 4.64 9.90 32.95
CA GLN A 335 4.63 8.67 33.72
C GLN A 335 3.17 8.23 33.91
N THR A 336 2.54 7.64 32.88
CA THR A 336 1.28 6.94 33.13
C THR A 336 1.50 5.87 34.21
N PHE A 337 0.55 5.76 35.16
CA PHE A 337 0.61 5.01 36.44
C PHE A 337 0.95 3.49 36.35
N GLU A 338 1.30 2.98 35.18
CA GLU A 338 1.91 1.68 34.97
C GLU A 338 3.18 1.88 34.12
N SER A 339 4.31 2.06 34.80
CA SER A 339 5.69 1.85 34.34
C SER A 339 5.89 1.69 32.82
N GLY A 340 6.22 2.78 32.12
CA GLY A 340 6.81 2.73 30.77
C GLY A 340 5.83 2.59 29.60
N LYS A 341 4.52 2.82 29.79
CA LYS A 341 3.57 2.88 28.68
C LYS A 341 3.79 4.15 27.83
N LYS A 342 4.07 3.91 26.54
CA LYS A 342 4.36 4.93 25.51
C LYS A 342 3.07 5.61 25.06
N VAL A 343 3.14 6.88 24.69
CA VAL A 343 1.95 7.69 24.33
C VAL A 343 1.58 7.43 22.87
N PRO A 344 0.34 7.04 22.55
CA PRO A 344 -0.08 6.89 21.15
C PRO A 344 0.05 8.21 20.40
N ILE A 345 0.75 8.18 19.27
CA ILE A 345 0.71 9.27 18.30
C ILE A 345 -0.55 9.14 17.47
N GLU A 346 -0.76 7.96 16.87
CA GLU A 346 -2.01 7.46 16.27
C GLU A 346 -1.70 6.16 15.50
N SER A 347 -2.69 5.60 14.80
CA SER A 347 -2.52 4.43 13.93
C SER A 347 -2.74 4.76 12.46
N TYR A 348 -1.83 4.29 11.60
CA TYR A 348 -1.81 4.64 10.18
C TYR A 348 -1.75 3.39 9.29
N LEU A 349 -2.51 3.42 8.20
CA LEU A 349 -2.56 2.39 7.17
C LEU A 349 -1.45 2.64 6.13
N ILE A 350 -0.52 1.68 6.01
CA ILE A 350 0.62 1.78 5.10
C ILE A 350 0.15 1.69 3.64
N GLN A 351 0.45 2.72 2.84
CA GLN A 351 0.12 2.84 1.41
C GLN A 351 1.30 2.52 0.48
N LYS A 352 2.52 2.70 0.98
CA LYS A 352 3.76 2.39 0.27
C LYS A 352 4.82 2.01 1.29
N ILE A 353 5.64 1.01 0.99
CA ILE A 353 6.77 0.64 1.84
C ILE A 353 7.91 0.10 1.00
N GLU A 354 9.12 0.54 1.34
CA GLU A 354 10.36 0.06 0.79
C GLU A 354 11.21 -0.57 1.90
N HIS A 355 11.58 -1.84 1.74
CA HIS A 355 12.46 -2.55 2.64
C HIS A 355 13.87 -2.62 2.04
N THR A 356 14.88 -2.33 2.86
CA THR A 356 16.29 -2.51 2.49
C THR A 356 16.99 -3.35 3.55
N TYR A 357 17.73 -4.36 3.10
CA TYR A 357 18.67 -5.11 3.92
C TYR A 357 20.02 -5.14 3.19
N ASP A 358 21.03 -4.57 3.82
CA ASP A 358 22.38 -4.49 3.29
C ASP A 358 23.41 -4.59 4.44
N THR A 359 24.66 -4.16 4.20
CA THR A 359 25.73 -4.17 5.21
C THR A 359 25.44 -3.32 6.45
N HIS A 360 24.49 -2.38 6.38
CA HIS A 360 24.03 -1.56 7.50
C HIS A 360 22.82 -2.18 8.21
N GLY A 361 22.44 -3.41 7.87
CA GLY A 361 21.30 -4.11 8.44
C GLY A 361 19.98 -3.74 7.78
N TYR A 362 18.89 -4.14 8.44
CA TYR A 362 17.53 -3.92 7.97
C TYR A 362 17.03 -2.51 8.29
N ARG A 363 16.38 -1.89 7.31
CA ARG A 363 15.57 -0.67 7.45
C ARG A 363 14.39 -0.70 6.50
N ASN A 364 13.36 0.06 6.79
CA ASN A 364 12.28 0.35 5.85
C ASN A 364 11.91 1.83 5.88
N GLU A 365 11.30 2.27 4.79
CA GLU A 365 10.71 3.59 4.62
C GLU A 365 9.29 3.40 4.13
N PHE A 366 8.31 4.04 4.77
CA PHE A 366 6.91 3.89 4.39
C PHE A 366 6.17 5.22 4.38
N SER A 367 5.13 5.29 3.55
CA SER A 367 4.11 6.32 3.63
C SER A 367 2.76 5.72 4.02
N ALA A 368 2.00 6.45 4.81
CA ALA A 368 0.75 5.99 5.39
C ALA A 368 -0.27 7.12 5.56
N ILE A 369 -1.53 6.73 5.74
CA ILE A 369 -2.67 7.62 5.98
C ILE A 369 -3.43 7.14 7.22
N PRO A 370 -4.28 7.96 7.86
CA PRO A 370 -5.06 7.53 9.03
C PRO A 370 -5.80 6.20 8.76
N ARG A 371 -5.76 5.27 9.71
CA ARG A 371 -6.33 3.93 9.52
C ARG A 371 -7.85 3.94 9.32
N GLU A 372 -8.51 5.01 9.75
CA GLU A 372 -9.95 5.24 9.67
C GLU A 372 -10.39 5.48 8.23
N GLN A 373 -9.46 5.83 7.33
CA GLN A 373 -9.75 6.03 5.93
C GLN A 373 -10.26 4.72 5.30
N LEU A 374 -11.55 4.71 4.92
CA LEU A 374 -12.20 3.55 4.30
C LEU A 374 -12.00 3.54 2.79
N ILE A 375 -11.97 4.73 2.18
CA ILE A 375 -11.84 4.92 0.74
C ILE A 375 -10.38 5.16 0.37
N ALA A 376 -9.86 4.33 -0.54
CA ALA A 376 -8.49 4.43 -1.00
C ALA A 376 -8.19 5.81 -1.63
N PRO A 377 -6.97 6.37 -1.45
CA PRO A 377 -6.63 7.72 -1.86
C PRO A 377 -6.58 7.92 -3.39
N TYR A 378 -6.54 6.84 -4.15
CA TYR A 378 -6.55 6.81 -5.60
C TYR A 378 -7.94 6.57 -6.18
N TRP A 379 -9.00 6.74 -5.39
CA TRP A 379 -10.36 6.58 -5.87
C TRP A 379 -10.66 7.51 -7.05
N ASP A 380 -11.20 6.94 -8.12
CA ASP A 380 -11.69 7.68 -9.28
C ASP A 380 -12.94 7.01 -9.82
N GLU A 381 -14.09 7.65 -9.64
CA GLU A 381 -15.37 7.17 -10.16
C GLU A 381 -15.39 7.01 -11.68
N ASN A 382 -14.51 7.73 -12.39
CA ASN A 382 -14.38 7.72 -13.84
C ASN A 382 -13.42 6.64 -14.35
N ALA A 383 -12.99 5.71 -13.50
CA ALA A 383 -12.28 4.49 -13.88
C ALA A 383 -13.19 3.48 -14.60
N TYR A 384 -13.79 3.94 -15.71
CA TYR A 384 -14.56 3.15 -16.65
C TYR A 384 -13.65 2.24 -17.48
N PRO A 385 -14.16 1.10 -17.96
CA PRO A 385 -13.48 0.33 -19.00
C PRO A 385 -13.20 1.24 -20.20
N ARG A 386 -11.98 1.18 -20.74
CA ARG A 386 -11.60 1.95 -21.92
C ARG A 386 -11.41 1.03 -23.10
N ALA A 387 -11.92 1.45 -24.26
CA ALA A 387 -11.64 0.82 -25.54
C ALA A 387 -10.52 1.62 -26.22
N ASP A 388 -9.28 1.32 -25.83
CA ASP A 388 -8.07 1.93 -26.42
C ASP A 388 -7.73 1.29 -27.78
#